data_AF-A0A7J4V4C7-F1
#
_entry.id   AF-A0A7J4V4C7-F1
#
_cell.length_a   1.000
_cell.length_b   1.000
_cell.length_c   1.000
_cell.angle_alpha   90.00
_cell.angle_beta   90.00
_cell.angle_gamma   90.00
#
_symmetry.space_group_name_H-M   'P 1'
#
loop_
_entity.id
_entity.type
_entity.pdbx_description
1 polymer ?
#
loop_
_entity_poly.entity_id
_entity_poly.type
_entity_poly.pdbx_seq_one_letter_code
_entity_poly.pdbx_strand_id
1 'polypeptide(L)'
;LPPKGTVIASDKTLCDECPRERVEKNRRIDKIYQSYEIKADPKKCLLDQGIICIGPATRAGCGAMCPKANMPCRGCMGPTKAVTDQGASMLSAVSSLLNITDSESMLNEEQIMEMMMQVKDPLGTFYAFTLPKSPLRRTVKERGRKG
;
A
#
# COMPACT_ATOMS: atom_id res chain seq x y z
N LEU A 1 -3.39 25.05 -22.30
CA LEU A 1 -3.48 23.91 -21.37
C LEU A 1 -2.68 22.76 -21.95
N PRO A 2 -2.00 21.94 -21.14
CA PRO A 2 -1.30 20.76 -21.65
C PRO A 2 -2.28 19.76 -22.29
N PRO A 3 -1.83 18.95 -23.26
CA PRO A 3 -2.67 17.95 -23.93
C PRO A 3 -3.34 16.98 -22.96
N LYS A 4 -4.52 16.46 -23.34
CA LYS A 4 -5.21 15.43 -22.57
C LYS A 4 -4.29 14.22 -22.36
N GLY A 5 -4.13 13.78 -21.11
CA GLY A 5 -3.22 12.69 -20.74
C GLY A 5 -1.82 13.15 -20.33
N THR A 6 -1.51 14.44 -20.39
CA THR A 6 -0.25 14.98 -19.87
C THR A 6 -0.22 14.84 -18.35
N VAL A 7 0.82 14.16 -17.84
CA VAL A 7 1.08 14.02 -16.41
C VAL A 7 2.23 14.97 -16.05
N ILE A 8 1.94 16.00 -15.26
CA ILE A 8 2.93 16.99 -14.80
C ILE A 8 3.62 16.51 -13.52
N ALA A 9 3.00 15.57 -12.79
CA ALA A 9 3.53 15.01 -11.55
C ALA A 9 4.74 14.09 -11.80
N SER A 10 5.61 13.98 -10.79
CA SER A 10 6.85 13.21 -10.82
C SER A 10 6.65 11.78 -11.31
N ASP A 11 7.61 11.20 -12.01
CA ASP A 11 7.58 9.77 -12.39
C ASP A 11 8.06 8.83 -11.28
N LYS A 12 8.52 9.41 -10.17
CA LYS A 12 8.97 8.72 -8.96
C LYS A 12 7.83 8.44 -7.98
N THR A 13 8.10 7.61 -6.98
CA THR A 13 7.14 7.31 -5.91
C THR A 13 7.25 8.32 -4.78
N LEU A 14 6.24 8.39 -3.92
CA LEU A 14 6.22 9.31 -2.77
C LEU A 14 7.41 9.08 -1.83
N CYS A 15 7.93 7.85 -1.78
CA CYS A 15 9.08 7.51 -0.96
C CYS A 15 10.31 8.37 -1.26
N ASP A 16 10.47 8.86 -2.50
CA ASP A 16 11.61 9.71 -2.88
C ASP A 16 11.53 11.14 -2.30
N GLU A 17 10.35 11.61 -1.94
CA GLU A 17 10.13 12.90 -1.25
C GLU A 17 9.93 12.75 0.26
N CYS A 18 9.84 11.50 0.74
CA CYS A 18 9.52 11.21 2.14
C CYS A 18 10.77 11.43 3.01
N PRO A 19 10.68 12.26 4.07
CA PRO A 19 11.83 12.57 4.93
C PRO A 19 12.15 11.46 5.95
N ARG A 20 11.38 10.36 5.96
CA ARG A 20 11.52 9.29 6.95
C ARG A 20 12.65 8.33 6.59
N GLU A 21 13.37 7.88 7.60
CA GLU A 21 14.43 6.88 7.50
C GLU A 21 13.86 5.50 7.18
N ARG A 22 14.43 4.83 6.19
CA ARG A 22 13.98 3.54 5.66
C ARG A 22 15.02 2.46 5.90
N VAL A 23 14.55 1.25 6.20
CA VAL A 23 15.41 0.06 6.18
C VAL A 23 15.60 -0.37 4.72
N GLU A 24 16.83 -0.26 4.22
CA GLU A 24 17.16 -0.53 2.81
C GLU A 24 17.36 -2.02 2.50
N LYS A 25 17.70 -2.85 3.51
CA LYS A 25 17.98 -4.28 3.34
C LYS A 25 17.24 -5.11 4.37
N ASN A 26 16.76 -6.29 3.98
CA ASN A 26 16.08 -7.26 4.84
C ASN A 26 14.89 -6.66 5.61
N ARG A 27 14.13 -5.78 4.93
CA ARG A 27 12.97 -5.10 5.49
C ARG A 27 11.88 -6.13 5.78
N ARG A 28 11.49 -6.26 7.05
CA ARG A 28 10.50 -7.23 7.53
C ARG A 28 9.58 -6.57 8.54
N ILE A 29 8.31 -6.97 8.52
CA ILE A 29 7.33 -6.58 9.54
C ILE A 29 6.68 -7.85 10.09
N ASP A 30 6.54 -7.93 11.41
CA ASP A 30 5.92 -9.08 12.07
C ASP A 30 4.41 -8.90 12.27
N LYS A 31 3.97 -7.64 12.32
CA LYS A 31 2.59 -7.27 12.63
C LYS A 31 2.18 -6.02 11.88
N ILE A 32 0.93 -6.02 11.42
CA ILE A 32 0.25 -4.86 10.87
C ILE A 32 -0.51 -4.16 12.00
N TYR A 33 -0.34 -2.85 12.07
CA TYR A 33 -1.03 -1.97 13.00
C TYR A 33 -1.87 -0.95 12.26
N GLN A 34 -3.03 -0.64 12.84
CA GLN A 34 -3.76 0.57 12.49
C GLN A 34 -3.09 1.79 13.10
N SER A 35 -3.23 2.95 12.46
CA SER A 35 -2.58 4.19 12.90
C SER A 35 -2.91 4.62 14.34
N TYR A 36 -4.04 4.15 14.90
CA TYR A 36 -4.46 4.43 16.28
C TYR A 36 -4.00 3.37 17.29
N GLU A 37 -3.50 2.21 16.84
CA GLU A 37 -3.11 1.10 17.73
C GLU A 37 -1.70 1.29 18.30
N ILE A 38 -0.85 2.08 17.64
CA ILE A 38 0.52 2.35 18.09
C ILE A 38 0.88 3.82 17.94
N LYS A 39 1.80 4.29 18.81
CA LYS A 39 2.42 5.60 18.66
C LYS A 39 3.62 5.49 17.73
N ALA A 40 3.44 5.89 16.47
CA ALA A 40 4.49 5.83 15.46
C ALA A 40 5.66 6.78 15.78
N ASP A 41 6.89 6.28 15.62
CA ASP A 41 8.10 7.10 15.60
C ASP A 41 8.05 8.02 14.35
N PRO A 42 8.14 9.35 14.52
CA PRO A 42 8.05 10.29 13.42
C PRO A 42 9.25 10.25 12.45
N LYS A 43 10.40 9.71 12.88
CA LYS A 43 11.62 9.63 12.06
C LYS A 43 11.64 8.38 11.19
N LYS A 44 11.22 7.23 11.72
CA LYS A 44 11.25 5.95 11.01
C LYS A 44 10.12 5.84 9.98
N CYS A 45 10.34 5.09 8.91
CA CYS A 45 9.30 4.80 7.93
C CYS A 45 8.09 4.14 8.59
N LEU A 46 6.88 4.63 8.30
CA LEU A 46 5.65 4.09 8.91
C LEU A 46 5.41 2.63 8.52
N LEU A 47 5.74 2.28 7.28
CA LEU A 47 5.60 0.91 6.79
C LEU A 47 6.65 -0.04 7.39
N ASP A 48 7.82 0.44 7.81
CA ASP A 48 8.79 -0.36 8.58
C ASP A 48 8.30 -0.64 10.01
N GLN A 49 7.38 0.18 10.50
CA GLN A 49 6.79 0.06 11.84
C GLN A 49 5.48 -0.75 11.80
N GLY A 50 5.17 -1.41 10.68
CA GLY A 50 3.95 -2.20 10.52
C GLY A 50 2.68 -1.39 10.22
N ILE A 51 2.79 -0.07 9.98
CA ILE A 51 1.64 0.76 9.60
C ILE A 51 1.52 0.80 8.09
N ILE A 52 0.39 0.32 7.55
CA ILE A 52 0.18 0.31 6.10
C ILE A 52 0.21 1.74 5.56
N CYS A 53 1.22 1.99 4.73
CA CYS A 53 1.44 3.27 4.05
C CYS A 53 1.55 3.01 2.55
N ILE A 54 0.70 3.64 1.75
CA ILE A 54 0.58 3.41 0.30
C ILE A 54 1.65 4.20 -0.49
N GLY A 55 2.56 4.89 0.20
CA GLY A 55 3.62 5.71 -0.41
C GLY A 55 4.43 5.02 -1.51
N PRO A 56 4.87 3.75 -1.33
CA PRO A 56 5.63 3.03 -2.36
C PRO A 56 4.87 2.82 -3.68
N ALA A 57 3.54 2.72 -3.63
CA ALA A 57 2.69 2.55 -4.81
C ALA A 57 2.04 3.88 -5.27
N THR A 58 2.48 5.01 -4.72
CA THR A 58 1.87 6.33 -4.97
C THR A 58 2.88 7.26 -5.60
N ARG A 59 2.44 8.01 -6.61
CA ARG A 59 3.26 9.02 -7.28
C ARG A 59 3.68 10.15 -6.33
N ALA A 60 4.91 10.64 -6.50
CA ALA A 60 5.43 11.82 -5.81
C ALA A 60 4.83 13.15 -6.37
N GLY A 61 5.06 14.26 -5.67
CA GLY A 61 4.63 15.61 -6.07
C GLY A 61 3.77 16.33 -5.03
N CYS A 62 3.28 15.61 -4.01
CA CYS A 62 2.57 16.23 -2.88
C CYS A 62 3.50 16.58 -1.70
N GLY A 63 4.82 16.36 -1.83
CA GLY A 63 5.81 16.72 -0.82
C GLY A 63 5.72 15.90 0.46
N ALA A 64 5.16 14.68 0.40
CA ALA A 64 4.98 13.78 1.53
C ALA A 64 4.30 14.42 2.76
N MET A 65 3.24 15.22 2.53
CA MET A 65 2.52 15.91 3.61
C MET A 65 1.99 14.96 4.70
N CYS A 66 1.38 13.82 4.34
CA CYS A 66 0.82 12.92 5.35
C CYS A 66 1.91 12.31 6.24
N PRO A 67 3.00 11.71 5.70
CA PRO A 67 4.09 11.20 6.53
C PRO A 67 4.76 12.26 7.41
N LYS A 68 4.84 13.52 6.94
CA LYS A 68 5.34 14.66 7.74
C LYS A 68 4.43 14.98 8.93
N ALA A 69 3.12 14.81 8.77
CA ALA A 69 2.12 14.94 9.83
C ALA A 69 1.95 13.66 10.68
N ASN A 70 2.90 12.72 10.61
CA ASN A 70 2.86 11.42 11.30
C ASN A 70 1.67 10.52 10.92
N MET A 71 1.16 10.66 9.69
CA MET A 71 0.07 9.83 9.16
C MET A 71 0.52 9.04 7.93
N PRO A 72 0.01 7.81 7.72
CA PRO A 72 0.35 7.04 6.53
C PRO A 72 -0.16 7.70 5.25
N CYS A 73 0.57 7.53 4.15
CA CYS A 73 0.06 7.90 2.83
C CYS A 73 -1.15 7.03 2.49
N ARG A 74 -2.23 7.65 2.02
CA ARG A 74 -3.48 6.99 1.62
C ARG A 74 -3.60 6.75 0.11
N GLY A 75 -2.62 7.19 -0.68
CA GLY A 75 -2.55 6.91 -2.11
C GLY A 75 -3.33 7.83 -3.06
N CYS A 76 -3.74 9.02 -2.59
CA CYS A 76 -4.62 9.91 -3.36
C CYS A 76 -4.09 10.39 -4.71
N MET A 77 -2.76 10.50 -4.89
CA MET A 77 -2.15 10.90 -6.17
C MET A 77 -2.14 9.78 -7.22
N GLY A 78 -2.56 8.57 -6.85
CA GLY A 78 -2.58 7.40 -7.72
C GLY A 78 -1.18 6.85 -8.06
N PRO A 79 -1.11 5.84 -8.95
CA PRO A 79 0.14 5.15 -9.28
C PRO A 79 1.07 5.96 -10.21
N THR A 80 2.33 5.52 -10.27
CA THR A 80 3.30 5.98 -11.29
C THR A 80 2.94 5.44 -12.68
N LYS A 81 3.67 5.84 -13.73
CA LYS A 81 3.40 5.36 -15.10
C LYS A 81 3.70 3.87 -15.26
N ALA A 82 4.57 3.32 -14.42
CA ALA A 82 5.00 1.93 -14.46
C ALA A 82 3.96 0.95 -13.88
N VAL A 83 2.95 1.46 -13.15
CA VAL A 83 1.99 0.63 -12.42
C VAL A 83 0.57 0.92 -12.89
N THR A 84 -0.12 -0.13 -13.36
CA THR A 84 -1.51 -0.04 -13.81
C THR A 84 -2.50 -0.07 -12.65
N ASP A 85 -2.26 -0.93 -11.67
CA ASP A 85 -3.09 -1.09 -10.46
C ASP A 85 -2.26 -0.79 -9.20
N GLN A 86 -2.57 0.34 -8.57
CA GLN A 86 -1.94 0.78 -7.32
C GLN A 86 -2.18 -0.21 -6.18
N GLY A 87 -3.42 -0.70 -6.03
CA GLY A 87 -3.79 -1.54 -4.90
C GLY A 87 -3.11 -2.90 -4.98
N ALA A 88 -3.11 -3.51 -6.16
CA ALA A 88 -2.42 -4.79 -6.39
C ALA A 88 -0.90 -4.65 -6.21
N SER A 89 -0.30 -3.57 -6.70
CA SER A 89 1.13 -3.29 -6.51
C SER A 89 1.47 -3.14 -5.03
N MET A 90 0.64 -2.44 -4.26
CA MET A 90 0.86 -2.29 -2.82
C MET A 90 0.66 -3.62 -2.07
N LEU A 91 -0.35 -4.42 -2.44
CA LEU A 91 -0.58 -5.72 -1.84
C LEU A 91 0.62 -6.66 -2.06
N SER A 92 1.17 -6.67 -3.27
CA SER A 92 2.40 -7.41 -3.57
C SER A 92 3.57 -6.94 -2.71
N ALA A 93 3.76 -5.62 -2.55
CA ALA A 93 4.80 -5.08 -1.69
C ALA A 93 4.62 -5.49 -0.22
N VAL A 94 3.40 -5.43 0.32
CA VAL A 94 3.10 -5.87 1.70
C VAL A 94 3.37 -7.37 1.88
N SER A 95 2.98 -8.19 0.88
CA SER A 95 3.21 -9.63 0.89
C SER A 95 4.71 -9.97 1.02
N SER A 96 5.56 -9.27 0.27
CA SER A 96 7.01 -9.44 0.38
C SER A 96 7.58 -9.00 1.74
N LEU A 97 7.02 -7.95 2.37
CA LEU A 97 7.46 -7.51 3.70
C LEU A 97 7.09 -8.47 4.82
N LEU A 98 6.04 -9.27 4.62
CA LEU A 98 5.58 -10.31 5.54
C LEU A 98 6.28 -11.67 5.30
N ASN A 99 7.26 -11.74 4.38
CA ASN A 99 7.90 -12.98 3.91
C ASN A 99 6.92 -14.04 3.38
N ILE A 100 5.79 -13.63 2.80
CA ILE A 100 4.83 -14.57 2.20
C ILE A 100 5.37 -15.15 0.87
N THR A 101 6.36 -14.50 0.26
CA THR A 101 6.81 -14.78 -1.12
C THR A 101 8.17 -15.46 -1.28
N ASP A 102 8.95 -15.64 -0.20
CA ASP A 102 10.23 -16.35 -0.30
C ASP A 102 10.02 -17.86 -0.17
N SER A 103 10.61 -18.62 -1.08
CA SER A 103 10.49 -20.08 -1.28
C SER A 103 11.00 -20.98 -0.13
N GLU A 104 11.15 -20.42 1.08
CA GLU A 104 11.43 -21.11 2.34
C GLU A 104 10.34 -20.82 3.41
N SER A 105 9.19 -20.25 3.03
CA SER A 105 8.11 -20.00 3.97
C SER A 105 7.47 -21.32 4.42
N MET A 106 7.86 -21.78 5.61
CA MET A 106 7.09 -22.69 6.48
C MET A 106 5.76 -22.05 6.95
N LEU A 107 5.14 -21.19 6.13
CA LEU A 107 3.88 -20.55 6.45
C LEU A 107 2.74 -21.42 5.90
N ASN A 108 1.93 -21.96 6.81
CA ASN A 108 0.71 -22.67 6.43
C ASN A 108 -0.34 -21.68 5.90
N GLU A 109 -1.35 -22.18 5.18
CA GLU A 109 -2.44 -21.34 4.66
C GLU A 109 -3.15 -20.54 5.77
N GLU A 110 -3.19 -21.11 6.97
CA GLU A 110 -3.76 -20.49 8.18
C GLU A 110 -2.97 -19.24 8.61
N GLN A 111 -1.65 -19.29 8.66
CA GLN A 111 -0.79 -18.14 9.02
C GLN A 111 -0.89 -17.03 7.98
N ILE A 112 -0.98 -17.36 6.70
CA ILE A 112 -1.23 -16.37 5.65
C ILE A 112 -2.59 -15.70 5.86
N MET A 113 -3.62 -16.48 6.15
CA MET A 113 -4.96 -15.95 6.46
C MET A 113 -4.92 -15.05 7.72
N GLU A 114 -4.26 -15.48 8.80
CA GLU A 114 -4.13 -14.68 10.01
C GLU A 114 -3.44 -13.34 9.75
N MET A 115 -2.38 -13.33 8.94
CA MET A 115 -1.70 -12.09 8.54
C MET A 115 -2.60 -11.18 7.70
N MET A 116 -3.30 -11.75 6.71
CA MET A 116 -4.23 -10.99 5.86
C MET A 116 -5.40 -10.42 6.67
N MET A 117 -5.88 -11.14 7.69
CA MET A 117 -6.95 -10.70 8.60
C MET A 117 -6.56 -9.48 9.45
N GLN A 118 -5.26 -9.19 9.62
CA GLN A 118 -4.82 -7.95 10.30
C GLN A 118 -5.20 -6.69 9.51
N VAL A 119 -5.38 -6.82 8.19
CA VAL A 119 -5.90 -5.74 7.33
C VAL A 119 -7.42 -5.69 7.44
N LYS A 120 -7.93 -4.88 8.38
CA LYS A 120 -9.38 -4.78 8.67
C LYS A 120 -10.27 -4.46 7.45
N ASP A 121 -9.80 -3.57 6.56
CA ASP A 121 -10.51 -3.20 5.32
C ASP A 121 -9.53 -3.12 4.15
N PRO A 122 -9.28 -4.23 3.44
CA PRO A 122 -8.35 -4.25 2.31
C PRO A 122 -8.78 -3.33 1.16
N LEU A 123 -10.09 -3.26 0.85
CA LEU A 123 -10.59 -2.45 -0.24
C LEU A 123 -10.45 -0.95 0.06
N GLY A 124 -10.88 -0.50 1.24
CA GLY A 124 -10.72 0.90 1.66
C GLY A 124 -9.28 1.28 2.00
N THR A 125 -8.37 0.30 2.18
CA THR A 125 -6.94 0.57 2.39
C THR A 125 -6.17 0.68 1.08
N PHE A 126 -6.34 -0.28 0.16
CA PHE A 126 -5.55 -0.37 -1.07
C PHE A 126 -6.21 0.31 -2.28
N TYR A 127 -7.53 0.50 -2.26
CA TYR A 127 -8.31 0.97 -3.42
C TYR A 127 -9.15 2.23 -3.14
N ALA A 128 -8.88 2.96 -2.05
CA ALA A 128 -9.65 4.15 -1.62
C ALA A 128 -9.90 5.18 -2.74
N PHE A 129 -8.93 5.38 -3.63
CA PHE A 129 -8.99 6.40 -4.70
C PHE A 129 -8.94 5.81 -6.11
N THR A 130 -8.63 4.51 -6.25
CA THR A 130 -8.25 3.91 -7.53
C THR A 130 -9.15 2.73 -7.93
N LEU A 131 -10.13 2.34 -7.11
CA LEU A 131 -11.06 1.25 -7.42
C LEU A 131 -11.69 1.35 -8.82
N PRO A 132 -12.21 2.50 -9.29
CA PRO A 132 -12.86 2.58 -10.61
C PRO A 132 -11.92 2.33 -11.80
N LYS A 133 -10.62 2.60 -11.61
CA LYS A 133 -9.57 2.40 -12.63
C LYS A 133 -8.93 1.01 -12.55
N SER A 134 -9.04 0.35 -11.40
CA SER A 134 -8.51 -1.01 -11.21
C SER A 134 -9.23 -2.05 -12.09
N PRO A 135 -8.61 -3.21 -12.33
CA PRO A 135 -9.29 -4.34 -12.97
C PRO A 135 -10.53 -4.83 -12.21
N LEU A 136 -10.59 -4.62 -10.88
CA LEU A 136 -11.73 -5.02 -10.05
C LEU A 136 -13.01 -4.24 -10.43
N ARG A 137 -12.88 -2.92 -10.66
CA ARG A 137 -13.93 -1.95 -11.03
C ARG A 137 -15.10 -1.79 -10.05
N ARG A 138 -15.72 -2.90 -9.61
CA ARG A 138 -16.90 -2.97 -8.73
C ARG A 138 -16.95 -4.31 -8.00
N THR A 139 -17.70 -4.36 -6.90
CA THR A 139 -18.05 -5.63 -6.25
C THR A 139 -18.93 -6.47 -7.18
N VAL A 140 -18.55 -7.72 -7.38
CA VAL A 140 -19.38 -8.73 -8.07
C VAL A 140 -20.15 -9.49 -7.01
N LYS A 141 -21.49 -9.49 -7.10
CA LYS A 141 -22.30 -10.48 -6.38
C LYS A 141 -22.35 -11.70 -7.27
N GLU A 142 -21.93 -12.86 -6.77
CA GLU A 142 -22.21 -14.11 -7.47
C GLU A 142 -23.72 -14.17 -7.71
N ARG A 143 -24.12 -14.41 -8.97
CA ARG A 143 -25.51 -14.77 -9.24
C ARG A 143 -25.72 -16.07 -8.50
N GLY A 144 -26.59 -16.05 -7.47
CA GLY A 144 -26.88 -17.24 -6.67
C GLY A 144 -27.04 -18.44 -7.59
N ARG A 145 -26.25 -19.49 -7.33
CA ARG A 145 -26.48 -20.81 -7.90
C ARG A 145 -27.92 -21.16 -7.57
N LYS A 146 -28.81 -21.12 -8.56
CA LYS A 146 -30.11 -21.80 -8.46
C LYS A 146 -29.79 -23.29 -8.42
N GLY A 147 -29.64 -23.81 -7.20
CA GLY A 147 -29.87 -25.21 -6.88
C GLY A 147 -31.33 -25.37 -6.47
#